data_AF-A0A1X2YR13-F1
#
_entry.id   AF-A0A1X2YR13-F1
#
_cell.length_a   1.000
_cell.length_b   1.000
_cell.length_c   1.000
_cell.angle_alpha   90.00
_cell.angle_beta   90.00
_cell.angle_gamma   90.00
#
_symmetry.space_group_name_H-M   'P 1'
#
loop_
_entity.id
_entity.type
_entity.pdbx_description
1 polymer ?
#
loop_
_entity_poly.entity_id
_entity_poly.type
_entity_poly.pdbx_seq_one_letter_code
_entity_poly.pdbx_strand_id
1 'polypeptide(L)'
;MDANTPINIPIRLEQWIHDNYMEVETIIIDARPILDATDFDNLPEWEDWGADFIAEDAQRIGLLKMWSGPFTVELFNCDEYPDYLEWRKTHKTVEGAAEHILDLSKKELLWRIEETKKQLDKYVSQYEALSGENPRQTSGTALVGRLLV
;
A
#
# COMPACT_ATOMS: atom_id res chain seq x y z
N MET A 1 -26.79 13.84 -1.04
CA MET A 1 -25.31 13.79 -1.09
C MET A 1 -24.77 15.01 -1.83
N ASP A 2 -23.54 15.46 -1.54
CA ASP A 2 -22.89 16.59 -2.24
C ASP A 2 -21.46 16.29 -2.71
N ALA A 3 -20.84 17.27 -3.38
CA ALA A 3 -19.51 17.16 -3.99
C ALA A 3 -18.33 16.97 -3.00
N ASN A 4 -18.54 17.15 -1.70
CA ASN A 4 -17.49 17.05 -0.67
C ASN A 4 -17.80 16.01 0.42
N THR A 5 -18.94 15.34 0.34
CA THR A 5 -19.29 14.24 1.25
C THR A 5 -18.38 13.05 0.95
N PRO A 6 -17.59 12.54 1.92
CA PRO A 6 -16.79 11.33 1.72
C PRO A 6 -17.68 10.10 1.52
N ILE A 7 -17.18 9.09 0.80
CA ILE A 7 -17.86 7.80 0.62
C ILE A 7 -17.12 6.77 1.45
N ASN A 8 -17.59 6.55 2.69
CA ASN A 8 -16.86 5.73 3.64
C ASN A 8 -17.13 4.24 3.40
N ILE A 9 -16.13 3.55 2.86
CA ILE A 9 -16.16 2.11 2.62
C ILE A 9 -15.47 1.38 3.78
N PRO A 10 -16.19 0.52 4.50
CA PRO A 10 -15.56 -0.46 5.37
C PRO A 10 -14.99 -1.63 4.55
N ILE A 11 -13.68 -1.78 4.58
CA ILE A 11 -12.95 -2.95 4.06
C ILE A 11 -12.59 -3.84 5.25
N ARG A 12 -13.13 -5.06 5.26
CA ARG A 12 -12.77 -6.09 6.23
C ARG A 12 -11.57 -6.89 5.75
N LEU A 13 -10.61 -7.08 6.64
CA LEU A 13 -9.49 -7.99 6.47
C LEU A 13 -9.80 -9.32 7.12
N GLU A 14 -9.82 -10.37 6.31
CA GLU A 14 -10.14 -11.72 6.76
C GLU A 14 -8.94 -12.64 6.64
N GLN A 15 -8.70 -13.42 7.68
CA GLN A 15 -7.79 -14.53 7.63
C GLN A 15 -8.59 -15.84 7.58
N TRP A 16 -8.42 -16.60 6.51
CA TRP A 16 -9.09 -17.89 6.33
C TRP A 16 -8.29 -19.03 6.98
N ILE A 17 -8.99 -19.84 7.77
CA ILE A 17 -8.49 -21.05 8.41
C ILE A 17 -9.46 -22.18 8.09
N HIS A 18 -9.13 -22.98 7.07
CA HIS A 18 -10.05 -23.93 6.43
C HIS A 18 -11.30 -23.20 5.90
N ASP A 19 -12.51 -23.65 6.26
CA ASP A 19 -13.78 -23.09 5.81
C ASP A 19 -14.31 -21.96 6.71
N ASN A 20 -13.54 -21.55 7.73
CA ASN A 20 -13.89 -20.43 8.60
C ASN A 20 -12.95 -19.26 8.33
N TYR A 21 -13.48 -18.05 8.48
CA TYR A 21 -12.68 -16.84 8.51
C TYR A 21 -12.67 -16.24 9.92
N MET A 22 -11.64 -15.45 10.18
CA MET A 22 -11.56 -14.55 11.32
C MET A 22 -11.32 -13.14 10.79
N GLU A 23 -12.15 -12.19 11.23
CA GLU A 23 -11.91 -10.78 10.99
C GLU A 23 -10.69 -10.34 11.80
N VAL A 24 -9.67 -9.83 11.11
CA VAL A 24 -8.42 -9.34 11.69
C VAL A 24 -8.56 -7.86 12.02
N GLU A 25 -9.13 -7.09 11.09
CA GLU A 25 -9.28 -5.64 11.18
C GLU A 25 -10.38 -5.18 10.20
N THR A 26 -11.04 -4.05 10.52
CA THR A 26 -11.89 -3.31 9.58
C THR A 26 -11.31 -1.92 9.37
N ILE A 27 -11.03 -1.57 8.12
CA ILE A 27 -10.45 -0.29 7.72
C ILE A 27 -11.50 0.51 6.97
N ILE A 28 -11.70 1.77 7.36
CA ILE A 28 -12.60 2.68 6.65
C ILE A 28 -11.78 3.53 5.68
N ILE A 29 -12.10 3.48 4.39
CA ILE A 29 -11.51 4.35 3.38
C ILE A 29 -12.56 5.28 2.78
N ASP A 30 -12.16 6.50 2.42
CA ASP A 30 -12.97 7.33 1.53
C ASP A 30 -12.71 6.88 0.08
N ALA A 31 -13.66 6.18 -0.53
CA ALA A 31 -13.49 5.65 -1.88
C ALA A 31 -13.85 6.64 -2.98
N ARG A 32 -14.33 7.83 -2.61
CA ARG A 32 -14.66 8.87 -3.58
C ARG A 32 -13.56 9.12 -4.61
N PRO A 33 -12.26 9.20 -4.26
CA PRO A 33 -11.20 9.42 -5.25
C PRO A 33 -11.08 8.29 -6.29
N ILE A 34 -11.41 7.05 -5.91
CA ILE A 34 -11.41 5.87 -6.80
C ILE A 34 -12.62 5.92 -7.74
N LEU A 35 -13.79 6.21 -7.17
CA LEU A 35 -15.02 6.27 -7.93
C LEU A 35 -15.02 7.45 -8.91
N ASP A 36 -14.42 8.57 -8.50
CA ASP A 36 -14.24 9.74 -9.34
C ASP A 36 -13.18 9.54 -10.43
N ALA A 37 -12.19 8.66 -10.21
CA ALA A 37 -11.20 8.24 -11.21
C ALA A 37 -11.80 7.51 -12.39
N THR A 38 -12.83 6.72 -12.10
CA THR A 38 -13.35 5.74 -13.03
C THR A 38 -14.46 6.39 -13.82
N ASP A 39 -14.42 6.32 -15.15
CA ASP A 39 -15.52 6.81 -15.98
C ASP A 39 -16.85 6.20 -15.51
N PHE A 40 -17.88 7.02 -15.40
CA PHE A 40 -19.17 6.57 -14.86
C PHE A 40 -19.74 5.37 -15.62
N ASP A 41 -19.60 5.36 -16.94
CA ASP A 41 -20.08 4.28 -17.82
C ASP A 41 -19.25 2.99 -17.70
N ASN A 42 -18.07 3.07 -17.07
CA ASN A 42 -17.15 1.95 -16.84
C ASN A 42 -17.14 1.47 -15.38
N LEU A 43 -17.93 2.08 -14.49
CA LEU A 43 -18.12 1.56 -13.14
C LEU A 43 -18.98 0.29 -13.20
N PRO A 44 -18.58 -0.81 -12.55
CA PRO A 44 -19.45 -1.97 -12.36
C PRO A 44 -20.73 -1.57 -11.60
N GLU A 45 -21.81 -2.34 -11.76
CA GLU A 45 -22.99 -2.16 -10.88
C GLU A 45 -22.56 -2.37 -9.43
N TRP A 46 -23.17 -1.67 -8.48
CA TRP A 46 -22.69 -1.66 -7.08
C TRP A 46 -22.78 -3.05 -6.43
N GLU A 47 -23.72 -3.88 -6.90
CA GLU A 47 -23.86 -5.30 -6.55
C GLU A 47 -22.69 -6.17 -7.07
N ASP A 48 -22.00 -5.71 -8.10
CA ASP A 48 -20.87 -6.38 -8.76
C ASP A 48 -19.51 -5.77 -8.34
N TRP A 49 -19.48 -4.85 -7.37
CA TRP A 49 -18.23 -4.33 -6.83
C TRP A 49 -17.51 -5.45 -6.07
N GLY A 50 -16.63 -6.15 -6.76
CA GLY A 50 -15.69 -7.05 -6.11
C GLY A 50 -14.86 -6.27 -5.11
N ALA A 51 -14.69 -6.81 -3.91
CA ALA A 51 -13.85 -6.22 -2.87
C ALA A 51 -12.44 -5.91 -3.35
N ASP A 52 -11.96 -6.71 -4.32
CA ASP A 52 -10.68 -6.55 -4.97
C ASP A 52 -10.57 -5.23 -5.75
N PHE A 53 -11.59 -4.79 -6.51
CA PHE A 53 -11.50 -3.56 -7.30
C PHE A 53 -11.22 -2.33 -6.44
N ILE A 54 -12.03 -2.15 -5.39
CA ILE A 54 -11.91 -1.01 -4.47
C ILE A 54 -10.63 -1.11 -3.65
N ALA A 55 -10.29 -2.30 -3.14
CA ALA A 55 -9.09 -2.48 -2.32
C ALA A 55 -7.80 -2.30 -3.13
N GLU A 56 -7.72 -2.86 -4.34
CA GLU A 56 -6.55 -2.73 -5.23
C GLU A 56 -6.35 -1.28 -5.68
N ASP A 57 -7.41 -0.59 -6.09
CA ASP A 57 -7.28 0.81 -6.49
C ASP A 57 -6.96 1.71 -5.30
N ALA A 58 -7.56 1.45 -4.12
CA ALA A 58 -7.20 2.16 -2.89
C ALA A 58 -5.72 1.96 -2.54
N GLN A 59 -5.17 0.75 -2.73
CA GLN A 59 -3.75 0.48 -2.53
C GLN A 59 -2.88 1.18 -3.58
N ARG A 60 -3.31 1.18 -4.84
CA ARG A 60 -2.58 1.80 -5.96
C ARG A 60 -2.43 3.31 -5.74
N ILE A 61 -3.44 3.97 -5.19
CA ILE A 61 -3.45 5.42 -4.97
C ILE A 61 -3.04 5.82 -3.55
N GLY A 62 -2.72 4.86 -2.66
CA GLY A 62 -2.22 5.13 -1.31
C GLY A 62 -3.26 5.46 -0.25
N LEU A 63 -4.54 5.22 -0.53
CA LEU A 63 -5.59 5.27 0.49
C LEU A 63 -5.55 4.05 1.41
N LEU A 64 -5.00 2.94 0.93
CA LEU A 64 -4.88 1.69 1.66
C LEU A 64 -3.44 1.21 1.66
N LYS A 65 -2.91 0.85 2.82
CA LYS A 65 -1.57 0.26 2.90
C LYS A 65 -1.59 -1.16 2.34
N MET A 66 -0.52 -1.58 1.66
CA MET A 66 -0.33 -2.99 1.35
C MET A 66 -0.12 -3.77 2.65
N TRP A 67 -0.85 -4.87 2.81
CA TRP A 67 -0.70 -5.77 3.95
C TRP A 67 0.10 -7.00 3.53
N SER A 68 0.88 -7.54 4.48
CA SER A 68 1.67 -8.75 4.27
C SER A 68 1.03 -9.94 4.97
N GLY A 69 0.51 -10.91 4.22
CA GLY A 69 -0.05 -12.15 4.76
C GLY A 69 -1.15 -12.76 3.88
N PRO A 70 -1.66 -13.95 4.22
CA PRO A 70 -2.74 -14.60 3.48
C PRO A 70 -4.10 -14.03 3.91
N PHE A 71 -4.32 -12.76 3.57
CA PHE A 71 -5.57 -12.06 3.89
C PHE A 71 -6.42 -11.91 2.62
N THR A 72 -7.73 -12.05 2.78
CA THR A 72 -8.70 -11.64 1.77
C THR A 72 -9.37 -10.35 2.22
N VAL A 73 -9.90 -9.61 1.25
CA VAL A 73 -10.68 -8.40 1.50
C VAL A 73 -12.15 -8.70 1.27
N GLU A 74 -12.99 -8.18 2.15
CA GLU A 74 -14.45 -8.20 1.97
C GLU A 74 -15.01 -6.79 2.13
N LEU A 75 -15.94 -6.43 1.25
CA LEU A 75 -16.69 -5.18 1.39
C LEU A 75 -17.86 -5.44 2.32
N PHE A 76 -17.95 -4.64 3.37
CA PHE A 76 -19.13 -4.66 4.23
C PHE A 76 -20.16 -3.64 3.72
N ASN A 77 -21.45 -3.91 3.90
CA ASN A 77 -22.54 -3.06 3.44
C ASN A 77 -22.26 -1.58 3.74
N CYS A 78 -22.29 -0.77 2.68
CA CYS A 78 -22.25 0.68 2.78
C CYS A 78 -23.43 1.25 2.00
N ASP A 79 -24.38 1.80 2.76
CA ASP A 79 -25.62 2.37 2.23
C ASP A 79 -25.37 3.67 1.47
N GLU A 80 -24.16 4.22 1.51
CA GLU A 80 -23.78 5.47 0.83
C GLU A 80 -23.46 5.28 -0.66
N TYR A 81 -23.27 4.03 -1.15
CA TYR A 81 -22.95 3.78 -2.57
C TYR A 81 -24.06 4.12 -3.54
N PRO A 82 -25.31 3.62 -3.34
CA PRO A 82 -26.35 3.81 -4.33
C PRO A 82 -26.68 5.30 -4.50
N ASP A 83 -26.74 6.02 -3.38
CA ASP A 83 -26.94 7.47 -3.33
C ASP A 83 -25.84 8.23 -4.10
N TYR A 84 -24.58 7.79 -3.99
CA TYR A 84 -23.47 8.40 -4.72
C TYR A 84 -23.56 8.18 -6.22
N LEU A 85 -23.87 6.95 -6.65
CA LEU A 85 -23.99 6.62 -8.06
C LEU A 85 -25.16 7.35 -8.71
N GLU A 86 -26.30 7.47 -8.02
CA GLU A 86 -27.43 8.29 -8.49
C GLU A 86 -27.06 9.77 -8.61
N TRP A 87 -26.33 10.31 -7.63
CA TRP A 87 -25.81 11.67 -7.70
C TRP A 87 -24.85 11.84 -8.90
N ARG A 88 -23.95 10.89 -9.15
CA ARG A 88 -22.98 10.96 -10.25
C ARG A 88 -23.63 10.84 -11.63
N LYS A 89 -24.69 10.02 -11.78
CA LYS A 89 -25.53 9.95 -13.01
C LYS A 89 -26.07 11.33 -13.40
N THR A 90 -26.47 12.12 -12.41
CA THR A 90 -27.12 13.42 -12.62
C THR A 90 -26.12 14.56 -12.82
N HIS A 91 -24.88 14.43 -12.33
CA HIS A 91 -23.88 15.50 -12.31
C HIS A 91 -22.70 15.28 -13.27
N LYS A 92 -22.77 14.29 -14.18
CA LYS A 92 -21.81 13.94 -15.26
C LYS A 92 -20.44 14.61 -15.15
N THR A 93 -19.46 13.82 -14.72
CA THR A 93 -18.05 14.21 -14.51
C THR A 93 -17.84 15.20 -13.36
N VAL A 94 -17.26 14.71 -12.25
CA VAL A 94 -16.69 15.58 -11.21
C VAL A 94 -15.35 16.09 -11.74
N GLU A 95 -15.32 17.31 -12.27
CA GLU A 95 -14.07 18.00 -12.61
C GLU A 95 -13.11 17.98 -11.41
N GLY A 96 -11.84 17.59 -11.62
CA GLY A 96 -10.81 17.56 -10.58
C GLY A 96 -10.46 16.17 -10.01
N ALA A 97 -11.25 15.14 -10.33
CA ALA A 97 -10.98 13.75 -9.92
C ALA A 97 -9.56 13.28 -10.27
N ALA A 98 -9.19 13.41 -11.54
CA ALA A 98 -7.88 13.00 -12.08
C ALA A 98 -6.71 13.70 -11.36
N GLU A 99 -6.88 14.97 -11.02
CA GLU A 99 -5.87 15.76 -10.31
C GLU A 99 -5.73 15.29 -8.86
N HIS A 100 -6.85 14.94 -8.21
CA HIS A 100 -6.85 14.40 -6.86
C HIS A 100 -6.19 13.02 -6.77
N ILE A 101 -6.47 12.12 -7.71
CA ILE A 101 -5.82 10.80 -7.81
C ILE A 101 -4.33 10.95 -8.07
N LEU A 102 -3.94 11.91 -8.91
CA LEU A 102 -2.54 12.20 -9.18
C LEU A 102 -1.83 12.67 -7.89
N ASP A 103 -2.47 13.50 -7.08
CA ASP A 103 -1.93 13.94 -5.79
C ASP A 103 -1.80 12.79 -4.77
N LEU A 104 -2.83 11.94 -4.66
CA LEU A 104 -2.80 10.76 -3.80
C LEU A 104 -1.69 9.78 -4.21
N SER A 105 -1.59 9.47 -5.51
CA SER A 105 -0.54 8.59 -6.05
C SER A 105 0.86 9.14 -5.80
N LYS A 106 1.05 10.47 -5.87
CA LYS A 106 2.34 11.11 -5.55
C LYS A 106 2.70 10.93 -4.07
N LYS A 107 1.73 11.10 -3.16
CA LYS A 107 1.94 10.91 -1.71
C LYS A 107 2.35 9.46 -1.39
N GLU A 108 1.71 8.48 -2.01
CA GLU A 108 2.06 7.06 -1.84
C GLU A 108 3.48 6.75 -2.33
N LEU A 109 3.83 7.21 -3.53
CA LEU A 109 5.17 7.00 -4.08
C LEU A 109 6.24 7.62 -3.18
N LEU A 110 6.00 8.81 -2.63
CA LEU A 110 6.90 9.44 -1.67
C LEU A 110 7.05 8.59 -0.40
N TRP A 111 5.95 8.09 0.16
CA TRP A 111 5.97 7.22 1.33
C TRP A 111 6.77 5.93 1.09
N ARG A 112 6.57 5.25 -0.06
CA ARG A 112 7.33 4.04 -0.43
C ARG A 112 8.82 4.32 -0.58
N ILE A 113 9.18 5.46 -1.17
CA ILE A 113 10.59 5.88 -1.31
C ILE A 113 11.21 6.08 0.07
N GLU A 114 10.52 6.73 1.00
CA GLU A 114 11.00 6.93 2.36
C GLU A 114 11.20 5.62 3.11
N GLU A 115 10.24 4.70 3.02
CA GLU A 115 10.33 3.40 3.69
C GLU A 115 11.48 2.55 3.12
N THR A 116 11.65 2.56 1.79
CA THR A 116 12.77 1.87 1.12
C THR A 116 14.11 2.44 1.56
N LYS A 117 14.22 3.77 1.69
CA LYS A 117 15.44 4.43 2.20
C LYS A 117 15.78 3.97 3.62
N LYS A 118 14.80 3.94 4.53
CA LYS A 118 15.02 3.46 5.91
C LYS A 118 15.52 2.00 5.93
N GLN A 119 14.96 1.15 5.08
CA GLN A 119 15.41 -0.24 4.97
C GLN A 119 16.85 -0.32 4.44
N LEU A 120 17.18 0.46 3.41
CA LEU A 120 18.54 0.53 2.88
C LEU A 120 19.55 0.99 3.94
N ASP A 121 19.24 2.06 4.68
CA ASP A 121 20.10 2.59 5.75
C ASP A 121 20.35 1.53 6.84
N LYS A 122 19.32 0.74 7.17
CA LYS A 122 19.45 -0.39 8.09
C LYS A 122 20.40 -1.46 7.55
N TYR A 123 20.28 -1.84 6.28
CA TYR A 123 21.18 -2.83 5.66
C TYR A 123 22.62 -2.34 5.56
N VAL A 124 22.83 -1.06 5.21
CA VAL A 124 24.16 -0.45 5.18
C VAL A 124 24.80 -0.49 6.56
N SER A 125 24.06 -0.09 7.61
CA SER A 125 24.55 -0.14 8.99
C SER A 125 24.94 -1.56 9.44
N GLN A 126 24.15 -2.56 9.05
CA GLN A 126 24.45 -3.98 9.34
C GLN A 126 25.71 -4.46 8.61
N TYR A 127 25.87 -4.08 7.34
CA TYR A 127 27.06 -4.41 6.56
C TYR A 127 28.33 -3.76 7.16
N GLU A 128 28.25 -2.48 7.53
CA GLU A 128 29.36 -1.77 8.16
C GLU A 128 29.78 -2.43 9.48
N ALA A 129 28.82 -2.79 10.33
CA ALA A 129 29.08 -3.49 11.58
C ALA A 129 29.79 -4.84 11.35
N LEU A 130 29.33 -5.65 10.40
CA LEU A 130 29.96 -6.94 10.04
C LEU A 130 31.35 -6.77 9.41
N SER A 131 31.56 -5.69 8.64
CA SER A 131 32.84 -5.40 7.99
C SER A 131 33.90 -4.85 8.96
N GLY A 132 33.47 -4.16 10.02
CA GLY A 132 34.32 -3.67 11.10
C GLY A 132 34.80 -4.76 12.06
N GLU A 133 34.13 -5.91 12.10
CA GLU A 133 34.48 -7.09 12.90
C GLU A 133 35.55 -8.00 12.27
N ASN A 134 36.25 -7.54 11.22
CA ASN A 134 37.34 -8.30 10.58
C ASN A 134 38.71 -7.90 11.19
N PRO A 135 39.25 -8.61 12.21
CA PRO A 135 40.60 -8.33 12.68
C PRO A 135 41.59 -8.84 11.65
N ARG A 136 42.11 -7.96 10.80
CA ARG A 136 43.40 -8.20 10.16
C ARG A 136 44.46 -8.30 11.26
N GLN A 137 44.77 -9.52 11.68
CA GLN A 137 45.96 -9.83 12.47
C GLN A 137 47.20 -9.50 11.63
N THR A 138 47.69 -8.28 11.76
CA THR A 138 49.10 -7.96 11.64
C THR A 138 49.80 -8.41 12.92
N SER A 139 50.48 -9.55 12.89
CA SER A 139 51.58 -9.80 13.82
C SER A 139 52.75 -10.36 13.04
N GLY A 140 53.75 -9.52 12.82
CA GLY A 140 55.02 -9.93 12.26
C GLY A 140 55.77 -10.83 13.23
N THR A 141 56.46 -11.82 12.67
CA THR A 141 57.58 -12.48 13.33
C THR A 141 58.70 -12.60 12.31
N ALA A 142 59.80 -11.91 12.59
CA ALA A 142 61.05 -12.04 11.88
C ALA A 142 61.55 -13.49 11.91
N LEU A 143 61.98 -14.01 10.76
CA LEU A 143 62.90 -15.14 10.71
C LEU A 143 64.18 -14.69 10.00
N VAL A 144 65.16 -14.48 10.85
CA VAL A 144 66.58 -14.20 10.60
C VAL A 144 67.15 -15.26 9.67
N GLY A 145 68.07 -14.83 8.81
CA GLY A 145 68.44 -15.54 7.60
C GLY A 145 69.27 -16.81 7.76
N ARG A 146 69.44 -17.47 6.61
CA ARG A 146 70.63 -18.24 6.28
C ARG A 146 70.78 -18.30 4.77
N LEU A 147 71.68 -17.46 4.28
CA LEU A 147 72.47 -17.73 3.09
C LEU A 147 73.36 -18.93 3.40
N LEU A 148 73.32 -19.99 2.58
CA LEU A 148 74.44 -20.90 2.36
C LEU A 148 74.24 -21.54 0.99
N VAL A 149 75.23 -21.25 0.14
CA VAL A 149 75.63 -21.77 -1.18
C VAL A 149 74.89 -23.01 -1.68
#